data_AF-A0A2W1MEW1-F1
#
_entry.id   AF-A0A2W1MEW1-F1
#
_cell.length_a   1.000
_cell.length_b   1.000
_cell.length_c   1.000
_cell.angle_alpha   90.00
_cell.angle_beta   90.00
_cell.angle_gamma   90.00
#
_symmetry.space_group_name_H-M   'P 1'
#
loop_
_entity.id
_entity.type
_entity.pdbx_description
1 polymer ?
#
loop_
_entity_poly.entity_id
_entity_poly.type
_entity_poly.pdbx_seq_one_letter_code
_entity_poly.pdbx_strand_id
1 'polypeptide(L)'
;MTKIMMCTAALAVALLSGCASVPMESPEKDAALKAFPNPPQDQSAVYIFRDTSLGAALKKTVKIDDKVIGETAPNTYFYRLITPGAHVLSTESEFGDNTLNLSAQPGKNHYVRQSIRIGVFAGGATLSEVSESEGKKAVADTKLAR
;
A
#
# COMPACT_ATOMS: atom_id res chain seq x y z
N MET A 1 45.06 -35.92 30.54
CA MET A 1 45.15 -35.12 29.29
C MET A 1 43.83 -35.30 28.54
N THR A 2 42.94 -34.34 28.69
CA THR A 2 41.54 -34.41 28.26
C THR A 2 41.45 -34.17 26.75
N LYS A 3 40.97 -35.16 25.98
CA LYS A 3 40.70 -35.00 24.55
C LYS A 3 39.41 -34.18 24.38
N ILE A 4 39.57 -32.93 23.95
CA ILE A 4 38.48 -32.00 23.68
C ILE A 4 37.71 -32.50 22.46
N MET A 5 36.44 -32.81 22.67
CA MET A 5 35.46 -33.15 21.66
C MET A 5 35.19 -31.91 20.79
N MET A 6 35.63 -31.94 19.53
CA MET A 6 35.35 -30.89 18.55
C MET A 6 33.91 -31.07 18.04
N CYS A 7 32.96 -30.40 18.69
CA CYS A 7 31.61 -30.22 18.16
C CYS A 7 31.64 -29.12 17.09
N THR A 8 31.70 -29.52 15.82
CA THR A 8 31.56 -28.62 14.67
C THR A 8 30.12 -28.12 14.61
N ALA A 9 29.82 -26.98 15.24
CA ALA A 9 28.55 -26.30 15.12
C ALA A 9 28.44 -25.67 13.71
N ALA A 10 27.74 -26.32 12.80
CA ALA A 10 27.35 -25.73 11.52
C ALA A 10 26.26 -24.67 11.77
N LEU A 11 26.68 -23.42 11.87
CA LEU A 11 25.76 -22.27 11.96
C LEU A 11 25.22 -21.99 10.55
N ALA A 12 24.12 -22.66 10.18
CA ALA A 12 23.35 -22.34 8.98
C ALA A 12 22.66 -20.99 9.20
N VAL A 13 23.28 -19.91 8.73
CA VAL A 13 22.66 -18.59 8.69
C VAL A 13 21.60 -18.62 7.59
N ALA A 14 20.36 -18.93 7.96
CA ALA A 14 19.22 -18.75 7.08
C ALA A 14 19.05 -17.24 6.81
N LEU A 15 19.49 -16.80 5.64
CA LEU A 15 19.18 -15.49 5.09
C LEU A 15 17.67 -15.43 4.81
N LEU A 16 16.88 -15.12 5.84
CA LEU A 16 15.48 -14.72 5.68
C LEU A 16 15.48 -13.32 5.05
N SER A 17 15.69 -13.24 3.74
CA SER A 17 15.38 -12.03 2.98
C SER A 17 13.87 -11.88 2.95
N GLY A 18 13.32 -11.21 3.96
CA GLY A 18 11.94 -10.77 3.98
C GLY A 18 11.75 -9.73 2.89
N CYS A 19 11.33 -10.15 1.69
CA CYS A 19 10.68 -9.23 0.77
C CYS A 19 9.52 -8.59 1.53
N ALA A 20 9.41 -7.26 1.51
CA ALA A 20 8.30 -6.54 2.14
C ALA A 20 7.00 -6.80 1.35
N SER A 21 6.50 -8.03 1.40
CA SER A 21 5.29 -8.48 0.74
C SER A 21 4.09 -8.32 1.66
N VAL A 22 2.94 -8.01 1.08
CA VAL A 22 1.66 -7.86 1.78
C VAL A 22 0.69 -8.92 1.29
N PRO A 23 -0.38 -9.24 2.05
CA PRO A 23 -1.42 -10.13 1.57
C PRO A 23 -2.01 -9.61 0.25
N MET A 24 -2.02 -10.48 -0.77
CA MET A 24 -2.51 -10.14 -2.11
C MET A 24 -3.91 -10.71 -2.33
N GLU A 25 -4.68 -10.04 -3.17
CA GLU A 25 -5.93 -10.58 -3.69
C GLU A 25 -5.71 -11.48 -4.92
N SER A 26 -6.78 -12.14 -5.37
CA SER A 26 -6.70 -13.02 -6.54
C SER A 26 -6.46 -12.23 -7.84
N PRO A 27 -5.75 -12.81 -8.83
CA PRO A 27 -5.55 -12.17 -10.13
C PRO A 27 -6.85 -11.80 -10.86
N GLU A 28 -7.91 -12.58 -10.66
CA GLU A 28 -9.22 -12.33 -11.26
C GLU A 28 -9.86 -11.06 -10.69
N LYS A 29 -9.77 -10.86 -9.37
CA LYS A 29 -10.26 -9.65 -8.71
C LYS A 29 -9.43 -8.42 -9.09
N ASP A 30 -8.11 -8.59 -9.19
CA ASP A 30 -7.21 -7.53 -9.69
C ASP A 30 -7.59 -7.11 -11.12
N ALA A 31 -7.77 -8.07 -12.03
CA ALA A 31 -8.17 -7.79 -13.40
C ALA A 31 -9.55 -7.12 -13.49
N ALA A 32 -10.53 -7.56 -12.69
CA ALA A 32 -11.86 -6.97 -12.65
C ALA A 32 -11.83 -5.50 -12.18
N LEU A 33 -11.03 -5.18 -11.16
CA LEU A 33 -10.91 -3.80 -10.67
C LEU A 33 -10.07 -2.92 -11.60
N LYS A 34 -9.12 -3.48 -12.36
CA LYS A 34 -8.40 -2.77 -13.43
C LYS A 34 -9.22 -2.52 -14.69
N ALA A 35 -10.44 -3.05 -14.78
CA ALA A 35 -11.43 -2.55 -15.76
C ALA A 35 -12.03 -1.20 -15.33
N PHE A 36 -11.70 -0.72 -14.12
CA PHE A 36 -12.15 0.54 -13.52
C PHE A 36 -13.67 0.75 -13.60
N PRO A 37 -14.49 -0.23 -13.13
CA PRO A 37 -15.93 -0.05 -13.11
C PRO A 37 -16.28 1.17 -12.24
N ASN A 38 -17.27 1.94 -12.66
CA ASN A 38 -17.82 2.98 -11.80
C ASN A 38 -18.52 2.31 -10.60
N PRO A 39 -18.34 2.84 -9.38
CA PRO A 39 -19.05 2.33 -8.22
C PRO A 39 -20.55 2.64 -8.34
N PRO A 40 -21.40 1.94 -7.56
CA PRO A 40 -22.82 2.30 -7.42
C PRO A 40 -23.01 3.79 -7.09
N GLN A 41 -24.14 4.38 -7.50
CA GLN A 41 -24.39 5.82 -7.32
C GLN A 41 -24.51 6.24 -5.84
N ASP A 42 -24.83 5.32 -4.95
CA ASP A 42 -24.89 5.53 -3.50
C ASP A 42 -23.52 5.36 -2.81
N GLN A 43 -22.47 5.08 -3.58
CA GLN A 43 -21.12 4.84 -3.10
C GLN A 43 -20.11 5.66 -3.88
N SER A 44 -18.90 5.76 -3.35
CA SER A 44 -17.71 6.18 -4.06
C SER A 44 -16.66 5.09 -3.91
N ALA A 45 -15.62 5.12 -4.74
CA ALA A 45 -14.50 4.21 -4.56
C ALA A 45 -13.18 4.96 -4.56
N VAL A 46 -12.21 4.43 -3.83
CA VAL A 46 -10.85 4.95 -3.81
C VAL A 46 -9.85 3.86 -4.14
N TYR A 47 -9.00 4.16 -5.11
CA TYR A 47 -7.78 3.42 -5.41
C TYR A 47 -6.63 4.11 -4.69
N ILE A 48 -6.02 3.43 -3.72
CA ILE A 48 -4.84 3.95 -3.02
C ILE A 48 -3.63 3.12 -3.44
N PHE A 49 -2.67 3.71 -4.13
CA PHE A 49 -1.63 2.96 -4.82
C PHE A 49 -0.22 3.49 -4.55
N ARG A 50 0.76 2.59 -4.60
CA ARG A 50 2.19 2.89 -4.58
C ARG A 50 2.83 2.30 -5.83
N ASP A 51 3.05 3.15 -6.82
CA ASP A 51 3.59 2.82 -8.15
C ASP A 51 5.12 2.96 -8.22
N THR A 52 5.81 2.73 -7.09
CA THR A 52 7.27 2.84 -7.02
C THR A 52 7.92 1.69 -6.26
N SER A 53 9.09 1.27 -6.79
CA SER A 53 10.02 0.35 -6.14
C SER A 53 10.91 1.01 -5.08
N LEU A 54 10.88 2.35 -4.97
CA LEU A 54 11.63 3.08 -3.95
C LEU A 54 11.18 2.64 -2.55
N GLY A 55 12.12 2.36 -1.65
CA GLY A 55 11.82 1.83 -0.32
C GLY A 55 11.36 0.37 -0.36
N ALA A 56 12.03 -0.48 -1.14
CA ALA A 56 11.64 -1.88 -1.39
C ALA A 56 11.44 -2.73 -0.13
N ALA A 57 12.09 -2.39 0.98
CA ALA A 57 11.95 -3.05 2.28
C ALA A 57 10.85 -2.44 3.17
N LEU A 58 10.22 -1.35 2.74
CA LEU A 58 9.22 -0.63 3.52
C LEU A 58 7.81 -1.08 3.18
N LYS A 59 7.05 -1.32 4.24
CA LYS A 59 5.59 -1.28 4.22
C LYS A 59 5.10 0.04 4.80
N LYS A 60 3.89 0.45 4.41
CA LYS A 60 3.27 1.66 4.94
C LYS A 60 1.81 1.42 5.25
N THR A 61 1.44 1.55 6.52
CA THR A 61 0.05 1.47 6.95
C THR A 61 -0.76 2.59 6.29
N VAL A 62 -1.94 2.25 5.78
CA VAL A 62 -2.92 3.19 5.23
C VAL A 62 -4.21 3.10 6.04
N LYS A 63 -4.83 4.26 6.27
CA LYS A 63 -6.11 4.38 6.98
C LYS A 63 -7.11 5.21 6.17
N ILE A 64 -8.39 4.93 6.39
CA ILE A 64 -9.52 5.77 5.99
C ILE A 64 -10.32 6.03 7.26
N ASP A 65 -10.50 7.30 7.60
CA ASP A 65 -11.18 7.76 8.83
C ASP A 65 -10.65 7.05 10.09
N ASP A 66 -9.33 7.12 10.27
CA ASP A 66 -8.57 6.47 11.35
C ASP A 66 -8.65 4.93 11.43
N LYS A 67 -9.41 4.29 10.54
CA LYS A 67 -9.49 2.84 10.44
C LYS A 67 -8.42 2.31 9.49
N VAL A 68 -7.55 1.45 10.00
CA VAL A 68 -6.54 0.74 9.20
C VAL A 68 -7.22 -0.12 8.15
N ILE A 69 -6.83 0.09 6.89
CA ILE A 69 -7.30 -0.73 5.76
C ILE A 69 -6.27 -1.78 5.33
N GLY A 70 -5.00 -1.61 5.72
CA GLY A 70 -3.90 -2.50 5.37
C GLY A 70 -2.58 -1.75 5.26
N GLU A 71 -1.56 -2.45 4.77
CA GLU A 71 -0.25 -1.88 4.48
C GLU A 71 0.05 -1.99 2.98
N THR A 72 0.63 -0.94 2.39
CA THR A 72 1.14 -1.01 1.02
C THR A 72 2.56 -1.55 1.00
N ALA A 73 2.86 -2.31 -0.04
CA ALA A 73 4.21 -2.71 -0.46
C ALA A 73 4.57 -2.02 -1.80
N PRO A 74 5.83 -2.12 -2.27
CA PRO A 74 6.18 -1.66 -3.62
C PRO A 74 5.24 -2.23 -4.69
N ASN A 75 4.79 -1.37 -5.61
CA ASN A 75 3.94 -1.74 -6.76
C ASN A 75 2.63 -2.44 -6.36
N THR A 76 1.98 -1.96 -5.30
CA THR A 76 0.68 -2.47 -4.85
C THR A 76 -0.37 -1.35 -4.78
N TYR A 77 -1.64 -1.74 -4.80
CA TYR A 77 -2.76 -0.84 -4.55
C TYR A 77 -3.86 -1.50 -3.74
N PHE A 78 -4.66 -0.67 -3.08
CA PHE A 78 -5.93 -1.04 -2.47
C PHE A 78 -7.08 -0.48 -3.28
N TYR A 79 -8.21 -1.18 -3.23
CA TYR A 79 -9.52 -0.68 -3.62
C TYR A 79 -10.46 -0.72 -2.41
N ARG A 80 -11.16 0.39 -2.15
CA ARG A 80 -12.19 0.47 -1.11
C ARG A 80 -13.40 1.21 -1.64
N LEU A 81 -14.58 0.63 -1.42
CA LEU A 81 -15.85 1.37 -1.51
C LEU A 81 -16.02 2.16 -0.21
N ILE A 82 -16.41 3.41 -0.34
CA ILE A 82 -16.65 4.36 0.76
C ILE A 82 -17.95 5.10 0.52
N THR A 83 -18.49 5.71 1.58
CA THR A 83 -19.64 6.60 1.44
C THR A 83 -19.26 7.85 0.63
N PRO A 84 -20.18 8.45 -0.14
CA PRO A 84 -19.94 9.77 -0.70
C PRO A 84 -19.82 10.83 0.42
N GLY A 85 -18.93 11.79 0.27
CA GLY A 85 -18.71 12.85 1.26
C GLY A 85 -17.25 13.06 1.65
N ALA A 86 -17.04 13.72 2.79
CA ALA A 86 -15.71 14.04 3.30
C ALA A 86 -15.10 12.83 4.03
N HIS A 87 -13.87 12.49 3.67
CA HIS A 87 -13.08 11.43 4.29
C HIS A 87 -11.66 11.92 4.57
N VAL A 88 -11.03 11.36 5.61
CA VAL A 88 -9.61 11.59 5.89
C VAL A 88 -8.85 10.31 5.59
N LEU A 89 -7.97 10.36 4.60
CA LEU A 89 -7.04 9.29 4.32
C LEU A 89 -5.74 9.59 5.04
N SER A 90 -5.08 8.56 5.58
CA SER A 90 -3.76 8.73 6.19
C SER A 90 -2.80 7.62 5.81
N THR A 91 -1.51 7.93 5.89
CA THR A 91 -0.42 6.97 5.75
C THR A 91 0.60 7.16 6.85
N GLU A 92 1.09 6.06 7.39
CA GLU A 92 2.18 6.07 8.37
C GLU A 92 3.43 6.76 7.78
N SER A 93 4.02 7.67 8.54
CA SER A 93 5.25 8.37 8.20
C SER A 93 6.19 8.46 9.41
N GLU A 94 7.37 9.05 9.24
CA GLU A 94 8.46 9.03 10.21
C GLU A 94 8.09 9.65 11.58
N PHE A 95 7.28 10.71 11.58
CA PHE A 95 6.91 11.45 12.79
C PHE A 95 5.39 11.42 13.05
N GLY A 96 4.72 10.37 12.60
CA GLY A 96 3.26 10.22 12.66
C GLY A 96 2.63 10.10 11.29
N ASP A 97 1.30 10.08 11.26
CA ASP A 97 0.55 9.92 10.03
C ASP A 97 0.55 11.21 9.19
N ASN A 98 0.81 11.10 7.90
CA ASN A 98 0.51 12.14 6.93
C ASN A 98 -0.91 11.95 6.39
N THR A 99 -1.70 13.02 6.36
CA THR A 99 -3.14 12.97 6.01
C THR A 99 -3.45 13.65 4.67
N LEU A 100 -4.51 13.19 4.02
CA LEU A 100 -5.14 13.79 2.84
C LEU A 100 -6.65 13.86 3.07
N ASN A 101 -7.23 15.06 2.95
CA ASN A 101 -8.68 15.22 2.93
C ASN A 101 -9.20 14.89 1.53
N LEU A 102 -10.12 13.95 1.43
CA LEU A 102 -10.75 13.52 0.19
C LEU A 102 -12.23 13.89 0.21
N SER A 103 -12.70 14.53 -0.86
CA SER A 103 -14.13 14.75 -1.10
C SER A 103 -14.64 13.71 -2.09
N ALA A 104 -15.09 12.58 -1.57
CA ALA A 104 -15.56 11.45 -2.36
C ALA A 104 -16.89 11.76 -3.05
N GLN A 105 -16.90 11.69 -4.38
CA GLN A 105 -18.07 11.97 -5.20
C GLN A 105 -18.87 10.68 -5.46
N PRO A 106 -20.22 10.74 -5.40
CA PRO A 106 -21.07 9.58 -5.66
C PRO A 106 -20.87 9.04 -7.09
N GLY A 107 -20.82 7.72 -7.22
CA GLY A 107 -20.62 7.03 -8.49
C GLY A 107 -19.25 7.24 -9.14
N LYS A 108 -18.24 7.77 -8.41
CA LYS A 108 -16.91 8.06 -8.95
C LYS A 108 -15.79 7.25 -8.29
N ASN A 109 -14.78 6.96 -9.10
CA ASN A 109 -13.49 6.45 -8.65
C ASN A 109 -12.54 7.62 -8.38
N HIS A 110 -11.95 7.64 -7.19
CA HIS A 110 -10.86 8.54 -6.79
C HIS A 110 -9.54 7.79 -6.77
N TYR A 111 -8.45 8.48 -7.08
CA TYR A 111 -7.13 7.89 -7.23
C TYR A 111 -6.13 8.63 -6.36
N VAL A 112 -5.55 7.93 -5.40
CA VAL A 112 -4.67 8.49 -4.39
C VAL A 112 -3.33 7.79 -4.47
N ARG A 113 -2.31 8.53 -4.90
CA ARG A 113 -0.93 8.03 -4.91
C ARG A 113 -0.33 8.16 -3.51
N GLN A 114 0.28 7.08 -3.04
CA GLN A 114 1.19 7.07 -1.91
C GLN A 114 2.64 7.17 -2.41
N SER A 115 3.32 8.25 -2.04
CA SER A 115 4.72 8.50 -2.38
C SER A 115 5.62 8.25 -1.19
N ILE A 116 6.63 7.40 -1.36
CA ILE A 116 7.65 7.17 -0.33
C ILE A 116 8.57 8.38 -0.21
N ARG A 117 8.86 8.76 1.03
CA ARG A 117 9.81 9.82 1.38
C ARG A 117 11.03 9.19 2.02
N ILE A 118 12.22 9.56 1.54
CA ILE A 118 13.46 9.22 2.23
C ILE A 118 13.51 10.07 3.50
N GLY A 119 13.45 9.39 4.64
CA GLY A 119 13.58 10.00 5.96
C GLY A 119 15.01 9.90 6.49
N VAL A 120 15.23 10.51 7.66
CA VAL A 120 16.54 10.55 8.32
C VAL A 120 16.74 9.32 9.22
N PHE A 121 15.66 8.89 9.88
CA PHE A 121 15.62 7.76 10.82
C PHE A 121 14.78 6.59 10.27
N ALA A 122 13.67 6.88 9.60
CA ALA A 122 12.83 5.87 8.95
C ALA A 122 12.22 6.42 7.66
N GLY A 123 12.03 5.58 6.64
CA GLY A 123 11.36 6.04 5.41
C GLY A 123 9.91 6.41 5.69
N GLY A 124 9.49 7.61 5.28
CA GLY A 124 8.13 8.12 5.42
C GLY A 124 7.26 7.89 4.18
N ALA A 125 6.03 8.39 4.20
CA ALA A 125 5.15 8.40 3.04
C ALA A 125 4.20 9.62 3.06
N THR A 126 3.73 10.05 1.89
CA THR A 126 2.69 11.09 1.73
C THR A 126 1.61 10.61 0.78
N LEU A 127 0.39 11.12 0.93
CA LEU A 127 -0.73 10.85 0.02
C LEU A 127 -1.03 12.08 -0.85
N SER A 128 -1.42 11.85 -2.10
CA SER A 128 -1.89 12.90 -3.01
C SER A 128 -2.96 12.34 -3.94
N GLU A 129 -4.10 13.03 -4.05
CA GLU A 129 -5.10 12.74 -5.09
C GLU A 129 -4.52 13.13 -6.47
N VAL A 130 -4.69 12.26 -7.46
CA VAL A 130 -4.23 12.46 -8.84
C VAL A 130 -5.41 12.42 -9.81
N SER A 131 -5.17 12.83 -11.06
CA SER A 131 -6.19 12.72 -12.11
C SER A 131 -6.56 11.27 -12.38
N GLU A 132 -7.78 11.04 -12.89
CA GLU A 132 -8.25 9.71 -13.28
C GLU A 132 -7.33 9.04 -14.31
N SER A 133 -6.86 9.79 -15.31
CA SER A 133 -5.96 9.27 -16.35
C SER A 133 -4.64 8.79 -15.75
N GLU A 134 -4.04 9.61 -14.87
CA GLU A 134 -2.80 9.27 -14.19
C GLU A 134 -2.98 8.08 -13.24
N GLY A 135 -4.06 8.09 -12.45
CA GLY A 135 -4.39 7.03 -11.50
C GLY A 135 -4.61 5.68 -12.19
N LYS A 136 -5.41 5.65 -13.26
CA LYS A 136 -5.65 4.41 -14.02
C LYS A 136 -4.35 3.83 -14.59
N LYS A 137 -3.50 4.69 -15.18
CA LYS A 137 -2.22 4.28 -15.72
C LYS A 137 -1.33 3.67 -14.64
N ALA A 138 -1.19 4.35 -13.50
CA ALA A 138 -0.37 3.87 -12.40
C ALA A 138 -0.92 2.56 -11.78
N VAL A 139 -2.24 2.49 -11.55
CA VAL A 139 -2.87 1.29 -10.98
C VAL A 139 -2.69 0.07 -11.89
N ALA A 140 -2.73 0.24 -13.21
CA ALA A 140 -2.54 -0.85 -14.16
C ALA A 140 -1.20 -1.59 -13.96
N ASP A 141 -0.15 -0.86 -13.58
CA ASP A 141 1.21 -1.38 -13.34
C ASP A 141 1.43 -1.92 -11.91
N THR A 142 0.42 -1.86 -11.05
CA THR A 142 0.48 -2.32 -9.64
C THR A 142 -0.34 -3.60 -9.43
N LYS A 143 -0.24 -4.24 -8.26
CA LYS A 143 -1.02 -5.44 -7.91
C LYS A 143 -1.96 -5.19 -6.74
N LEU A 144 -3.16 -5.78 -6.78
CA LEU A 144 -4.17 -5.62 -5.74
C LEU A 144 -3.75 -6.29 -4.42
N ALA A 145 -3.59 -5.49 -3.38
CA ALA A 145 -3.41 -5.92 -2.00
C ALA A 145 -4.78 -6.09 -1.30
N ARG A 146 -4.82 -6.95 -0.29
CA ARG A 146 -6.04 -7.29 0.47
C ARG A 146 -6.35 -6.24 1.54
#